data_AF-A0A1B6Z760-F1
#
_entry.id   AF-A0A1B6Z760-F1
#
_cell.length_a   1.000
_cell.length_b   1.000
_cell.length_c   1.000
_cell.angle_alpha   90.00
_cell.angle_beta   90.00
_cell.angle_gamma   90.00
#
_symmetry.space_group_name_H-M   'P 1'
#
loop_
_entity.id
_entity.type
_entity.pdbx_description
1 polymer ?
#
loop_
_entity_poly.entity_id
_entity_poly.type
_entity_poly.pdbx_seq_one_letter_code
_entity_poly.pdbx_strand_id
1 'polypeptide(L)' 'MNDAENDNADKEIITMYAPIFRQKLARLEAHGQQDTTEADELRTVLSRIDRAQTFAEREPTIIRHETNRHREHQAA' A
#
# COMPACT_ATOMS: atom_id res chain seq x y z
N MET A 1 11.24 -18.18 0.89
CA MET A 1 9.81 -18.05 1.22
C MET A 1 9.80 -17.38 2.59
N ASN A 2 9.60 -16.08 2.79
CA ASN A 2 8.66 -15.15 2.15
C ASN A 2 9.03 -13.68 2.45
N ASP A 3 10.08 -13.13 1.84
CA ASP A 3 10.40 -11.70 2.02
C ASP A 3 9.37 -10.79 1.31
N ALA A 4 8.81 -11.27 0.18
CA ALA A 4 7.84 -10.53 -0.62
C ALA A 4 6.44 -10.42 0.01
N GLU A 5 6.05 -11.34 0.90
CA GLU A 5 4.76 -11.25 1.60
C GLU A 5 4.84 -10.29 2.79
N ASN A 6 5.99 -10.26 3.48
CA ASN A 6 6.21 -9.32 4.59
C ASN A 6 6.26 -7.87 4.09
N ASP A 7 6.94 -7.63 2.97
CA ASP A 7 7.00 -6.32 2.32
C ASP A 7 5.63 -5.80 1.84
N ASN A 8 4.69 -6.70 1.52
CA ASN A 8 3.33 -6.32 1.12
C ASN A 8 2.43 -6.06 2.33
N ALA A 9 2.54 -6.86 3.39
CA ALA A 9 1.81 -6.64 4.63
C ALA A 9 2.16 -5.29 5.27
N ASP A 10 3.45 -4.93 5.28
CA ASP A 10 3.91 -3.64 5.81
C ASP A 10 3.39 -2.46 4.97
N LYS A 11 3.29 -2.61 3.64
CA LYS A 11 2.71 -1.59 2.75
C LYS A 11 1.20 -1.42 2.97
N GLU A 12 0.46 -2.50 3.21
CA GLU A 12 -0.98 -2.45 3.52
C GLU A 12 -1.25 -1.78 4.87
N ILE A 13 -0.47 -2.10 5.90
CA ILE A 13 -0.61 -1.47 7.22
C ILE A 13 -0.32 0.03 7.13
N ILE A 14 0.75 0.42 6.44
CA ILE A 14 1.15 1.84 6.30
C ILE A 14 0.10 2.65 5.53
N THR A 15 -0.53 2.08 4.49
CA THR A 15 -1.58 2.76 3.72
C THR A 15 -2.87 2.99 4.53
N MET A 16 -3.22 2.07 5.44
CA MET A 16 -4.40 2.22 6.30
C MET A 16 -4.32 3.46 7.22
N TYR A 17 -3.12 3.83 7.69
CA TYR A 17 -2.91 4.98 8.57
C TYR A 17 -2.73 6.31 7.84
N ALA A 18 -2.64 6.31 6.50
CA ALA A 18 -2.46 7.53 5.71
C ALA A 18 -3.46 8.65 6.05
N PRO A 19 -4.77 8.39 6.25
CA PRO A 19 -5.72 9.44 6.62
C PRO A 19 -5.44 10.07 7.99
N ILE A 20 -4.91 9.30 8.94
CA ILE A 20 -4.56 9.77 10.28
C ILE A 20 -3.31 10.64 10.21
N PHE A 21 -2.30 10.21 9.45
CA PHE A 21 -1.08 10.99 9.23
C PHE A 21 -1.34 12.33 8.53
N ARG A 22 -2.23 12.35 7.52
CA ARG A 22 -2.65 13.60 6.86
C ARG A 22 -3.34 14.56 7.84
N GLN A 23 -4.25 14.07 8.68
CA GLN A 23 -4.90 14.90 9.71
C GLN A 23 -3.90 15.46 10.72
N LYS A 24 -2.92 14.65 11.13
CA LYS A 24 -1.88 15.09 12.07
C LYS A 24 -0.99 16.16 11.46
N LEU A 25 -0.53 15.98 10.22
CA LEU A 25 0.27 16.96 9.50
C LEU A 25 -0.48 18.30 9.35
N ALA A 26 -1.76 18.25 8.96
CA ALA A 26 -2.58 19.46 8.83
C ALA A 26 -2.72 20.23 10.15
N ARG A 27 -2.81 19.52 11.30
CA ARG A 27 -2.81 20.17 12.62
C ARG A 27 -1.49 20.84 12.93
N LEU A 28 -0.36 20.17 12.68
CA LEU A 28 0.97 20.76 12.88
C LEU A 28 1.13 22.03 12.04
N GLU A 29 0.73 22.00 10.78
CA GLU A 29 0.80 23.15 9.88
C GLU A 29 -0.11 24.30 10.33
N ALA A 30 -1.34 24.00 10.78
CA ALA A 30 -2.26 25.00 11.33
C ALA A 30 -1.74 25.68 12.61
N HIS A 31 -0.93 24.97 13.40
CA HIS A 31 -0.28 25.50 14.61
C HIS A 31 1.08 26.16 14.33
N GLY A 32 1.51 26.28 13.06
CA GLY A 32 2.81 26.84 12.70
C GLY A 32 3.99 25.92 13.02
N GLN A 33 3.75 24.64 13.30
CA GLN A 33 4.75 23.61 13.61
C GLN A 33 5.22 22.86 12.35
N GLN A 34 5.14 23.52 11.20
CA GLN A 34 5.46 22.93 9.90
C GLN A 34 6.94 22.50 9.77
N ASP A 35 7.84 23.11 10.54
CA ASP A 35 9.30 22.86 10.49
C ASP A 35 9.80 21.92 11.61
N THR A 36 8.88 21.24 12.29
CA THR A 36 9.25 20.26 13.31
C THR A 36 9.69 18.95 12.66
N THR A 37 10.60 18.22 13.32
CA THR A 37 11.03 16.89 12.90
C THR A 37 9.84 15.96 12.61
N GLU A 38 8.80 16.05 13.44
CA GLU A 38 7.58 15.27 13.29
C GLU A 38 6.82 15.59 11.99
N ALA A 39 6.72 16.86 11.60
CA ALA A 39 6.10 17.26 10.34
C ALA A 39 6.89 16.73 9.14
N ASP A 40 8.22 16.78 9.20
CA ASP A 40 9.09 16.25 8.14
C ASP A 40 9.02 14.72 7.99
N GLU A 41 8.94 14.00 9.11
CA GLU A 41 8.70 12.56 9.11
C GLU A 41 7.35 12.21 8.49
N LEU A 42 6.28 12.94 8.86
CA LEU A 42 4.96 12.73 8.29
C LEU A 42 4.95 12.99 6.77
N ARG A 43 5.59 14.05 6.28
CA ARG A 43 5.74 14.31 4.84
C ARG A 43 6.48 13.20 4.13
N THR A 44 7.55 12.69 4.75
CA THR A 44 8.35 11.59 4.20
C THR A 44 7.53 10.32 4.06
N VAL A 45 6.80 9.94 5.11
CA VAL A 45 5.94 8.75 5.12
C VAL A 45 4.80 8.89 4.10
N LEU A 46 4.09 10.02 4.09
CA LEU A 46 3.01 10.27 3.14
C LEU A 46 3.51 10.25 1.68
N SER A 47 4.68 10.83 1.41
CA SER A 47 5.30 10.78 0.08
C SER A 47 5.63 9.35 -0.38
N ARG A 48 6.03 8.47 0.55
CA ARG A 48 6.27 7.05 0.24
C ARG A 48 4.96 6.31 -0.06
N ILE A 49 3.90 6.62 0.69
CA ILE A 49 2.56 6.07 0.46
C ILE A 49 2.03 6.48 -0.91
N ASP A 50 2.07 7.77 -1.24
CA ASP A 50 1.56 8.29 -2.51
C ASP A 50 2.33 7.67 -3.70
N ARG A 51 3.65 7.48 -3.56
CA ARG A 51 4.46 6.74 -4.55
C ARG A 51 3.99 5.30 -4.68
N ALA A 52 3.85 4.57 -3.58
CA ALA A 52 3.43 3.17 -3.59
C ALA A 52 2.04 2.98 -4.24
N GLN A 53 1.09 3.87 -3.97
CA GLN A 53 -0.24 3.86 -4.59
C GLN A 53 -0.18 4.10 -6.10
N THR A 54 0.66 5.04 -6.55
CA THR A 54 0.85 5.33 -7.99
C THR A 54 1.36 4.12 -8.79
N PHE A 55 2.14 3.23 -8.17
CA PHE A 55 2.61 1.99 -8.81
C PHE A 55 1.55 0.88 -8.77
N ALA A 56 0.77 0.78 -7.69
CA ALA A 56 -0.30 -0.22 -7.57
C ALA A 56 -1.44 0.01 -8.58
N GLU A 57 -1.76 1.26 -8.92
CA GLU A 57 -2.82 1.59 -9.90
C GLU A 57 -2.40 1.35 -11.37
N ARG A 58 -1.12 1.09 -11.64
CA ARG A 58 -0.59 0.93 -13.01
C ARG A 58 -0.49 -0.51 -13.51
N GLU A 59 -0.74 -1.50 -12.66
CA GLU A 59 -0.83 -2.90 -13.09
C GLU A 59 -2.29 -3.38 -13.07
N PRO A 60 -3.03 -3.31 -14.19
CA PRO A 60 -4.16 -4.21 -14.38
C PRO A 60 -3.57 -5.58 -14.67
N THR A 61 -3.16 -6.30 -13.64
CA THR A 61 -2.91 -7.74 -13.74
C THR A 61 -4.26 -8.40 -14.00
N ILE A 62 -4.60 -8.52 -15.29
CA ILE A 62 -5.63 -9.43 -15.76
C ILE A 62 -5.12 -10.83 -15.41
N ILE A 63 -5.41 -11.30 -14.19
CA ILE A 63 -5.29 -12.72 -13.86
C ILE A 63 -6.40 -13.42 -14.65
N ARG A 64 -6.07 -13.80 -15.89
CA ARG A 64 -6.82 -14.83 -16.62
C ARG A 64 -6.82 -16.08 -15.76
N HIS A 65 -7.95 -16.31 -15.09
CA HIS A 65 -8.28 -17.62 -14.51
C HIS A 65 -8.43 -18.61 -15.66
N GLU A 66 -7.31 -19.17 -16.14
CA GLU A 66 -7.34 -20.31 -17.03
C GLU A 66 -7.86 -21.50 -16.21
N THR A 67 -9.16 -21.75 -16.36
CA THR A 67 -9.89 -22.78 -15.64
C THR A 67 -9.50 -24.12 -16.24
N ASN A 68 -8.48 -24.77 -15.68
CA ASN A 68 -8.08 -26.12 -16.08
C ASN A 68 -9.12 -27.14 -15.56
N ARG A 69 -10.20 -27.35 -16.33
CA ARG A 69 -11.03 -28.56 -16.24
C ARG A 69 -10.28 -29.69 -16.96
N HIS A 70 -9.45 -30.42 -16.21
CA HIS A 70 -9.11 -31.78 -16.56
C HIS A 70 -9.50 -32.68 -15.38
N ARG A 71 -10.76 -33.10 -15.36
CA ARG A 71 -11.12 -34.37 -14.71
C ARG A 71 -11.12 -35.41 -15.81
N GLU A 72 -10.03 -36.17 -15.83
CA GLU A 72 -9.94 -37.42 -16.58
C GLU A 72 -11.10 -38.33 -16.14
N HIS A 73 -11.93 -38.69 -17.11
CA HIS A 73 -12.76 -39.87 -17.03
C HIS A 73 -11.82 -41.08 -16.98
N GLN A 74 -11.58 -41.63 -15.78
CA GLN A 74 -11.15 -43.02 -15.69
C GLN A 74 -12.39 -43.90 -15.86
N ALA A 75 -12.28 -44.70 -16.92
CA ALA A 75 -13.23 -45.66 -17.43
C ALA A 75 -13.69 -46.67 -16.38
N ALA A 76 -14.97 -47.04 -16.49
CA ALA A 76 -15.51 -48.31 -16.01
C ALA A 76 -15.49 -49.31 -17.18
#